data_AF-K0EST0-F1
#
_entry.id   AF-K0EST0-F1
#
_cell.length_a   1.000
_cell.length_b   1.000
_cell.length_c   1.000
_cell.angle_alpha   90.00
_cell.angle_beta   90.00
_cell.angle_gamma   90.00
#
_symmetry.space_group_name_H-M   'P 1'
#
loop_
_entity.id
_entity.type
_entity.pdbx_description
1 polymer ?
#
loop_
_entity_poly.entity_id
_entity_poly.type
_entity_poly.pdbx_seq_one_letter_code
_entity_poly.pdbx_strand_id
1 'polypeptide(L)'
;MAILIRPTAPRPRTPLQTIPQPASDTTPFGERKMALLIYFNQIRDDPTEVEYRFRETRDNLDRSLIIDKTDNTVRTAQPEDGIFRSAAGQILIRAKREKTWPPNGVIAS
;
A
#
# COMPACT_ATOMS: atom_id res chain seq x y z
N MET A 1 50.16 4.88 47.21
CA MET A 1 49.42 6.14 47.39
C MET A 1 47.95 5.84 47.09
N ALA A 2 47.12 5.70 48.13
CA ALA A 2 45.76 5.18 48.00
C ALA A 2 44.78 6.31 47.66
N ILE A 3 44.15 6.24 46.47
CA ILE A 3 43.15 7.21 46.01
C ILE A 3 41.77 6.71 46.43
N LEU A 4 41.18 7.42 47.40
CA LEU A 4 39.85 7.19 47.95
C LEU A 4 38.79 7.72 46.97
N ILE A 5 38.18 6.84 46.19
CA ILE A 5 37.09 7.19 45.26
C ILE A 5 35.77 7.17 46.02
N ARG A 6 35.15 8.35 46.14
CA ARG A 6 33.89 8.59 46.86
C ARG A 6 32.70 7.97 46.11
N PRO A 7 31.69 7.42 46.81
CA PRO A 7 30.48 6.93 46.18
C PRO A 7 29.67 8.10 45.60
N THR A 8 29.39 8.03 44.31
CA THR A 8 28.51 8.97 43.60
C THR A 8 27.06 8.63 43.91
N ALA A 9 26.33 9.61 44.44
CA ALA A 9 24.91 9.50 44.73
C ALA A 9 24.08 9.16 43.47
N PRO A 10 22.98 8.39 43.60
CA PRO A 10 22.13 8.06 42.47
C PRO A 10 21.45 9.33 41.94
N ARG A 11 21.53 9.57 40.64
CA ARG A 11 20.83 10.68 39.99
C ARG A 11 19.32 10.54 40.21
N PRO A 12 18.60 11.63 40.51
CA PRO A 12 17.14 11.60 40.55
C PRO A 12 16.64 11.19 39.16
N ARG A 13 15.79 10.16 39.11
CA ARG A 13 15.06 9.80 37.90
C ARG A 13 14.17 11.00 37.57
N THR A 14 14.56 11.77 36.56
CA THR A 14 13.67 12.74 35.94
C THR A 14 12.41 11.97 35.55
N PRO A 15 11.21 12.38 36.01
CA PRO A 15 9.99 11.78 35.50
C PRO A 15 10.06 11.95 33.99
N LEU A 16 9.88 10.84 33.25
CA LEU A 16 9.67 10.89 31.81
C LEU A 16 8.70 12.04 31.59
N GLN A 17 9.15 13.08 30.90
CA GLN A 17 8.25 14.10 30.41
C GLN A 17 7.18 13.30 29.67
N THR A 18 5.98 13.28 30.23
CA THR A 18 4.77 12.90 29.53
C THR A 18 4.81 13.77 28.29
N ILE A 19 5.30 13.18 27.20
CA ILE A 19 5.06 13.66 25.85
C ILE A 19 3.58 14.00 25.88
N PRO A 20 3.18 15.24 25.60
CA PRO A 20 1.77 15.57 25.58
C PRO A 20 1.13 14.54 24.66
N GLN A 21 0.38 13.60 25.26
CA GLN A 21 -0.47 12.72 24.49
C GLN A 21 -1.35 13.70 23.72
N PRO A 22 -1.34 13.65 22.37
CA PRO A 22 -2.31 14.43 21.63
C PRO A 22 -3.65 14.07 22.27
N ALA A 23 -4.33 15.09 22.81
CA ALA A 23 -5.67 14.93 23.35
C ALA A 23 -6.42 14.07 22.34
N SER A 24 -7.06 12.99 22.82
CA SER A 24 -8.06 12.27 22.05
C SER A 24 -9.19 13.25 21.80
N ASP A 25 -8.96 14.12 20.82
CA ASP A 25 -9.92 15.04 20.30
C ASP A 25 -11.07 14.18 19.83
N THR A 26 -12.16 14.34 20.56
CA THR A 26 -13.41 13.67 20.32
C THR A 26 -14.00 14.35 19.11
N THR A 27 -13.58 13.95 17.91
CA THR A 27 -14.42 14.07 16.74
C THR A 27 -14.86 12.68 16.35
N PRO A 28 -16.16 12.36 16.27
CA PRO A 28 -16.59 11.22 15.49
C PRO A 28 -16.40 11.58 14.02
N PHE A 29 -15.16 11.66 13.54
CA PHE A 29 -14.88 11.22 12.18
C PHE A 29 -14.53 9.74 12.27
N GLY A 30 -15.57 8.96 12.60
CA GLY A 30 -15.75 7.67 11.96
C GLY A 30 -15.97 7.83 10.45
N GLU A 31 -15.15 8.64 9.77
CA GLU A 31 -14.76 8.31 8.41
C GLU A 31 -13.86 7.09 8.56
N ARG A 32 -14.46 5.91 8.46
CA ARG A 32 -13.70 4.78 7.92
C ARG A 32 -13.07 5.34 6.65
N LYS A 33 -11.77 5.67 6.66
CA LYS A 33 -11.00 5.79 5.43
C LYS A 33 -11.10 4.41 4.82
N MET A 34 -12.13 4.22 4.00
CA MET A 34 -12.36 3.01 3.24
C MET A 34 -11.14 2.94 2.32
N ALA A 35 -10.10 2.24 2.74
CA ALA A 35 -9.03 1.85 1.84
C ALA A 35 -9.73 1.08 0.73
N LEU A 36 -9.70 1.62 -0.48
CA LEU A 36 -10.45 1.02 -1.56
C LEU A 36 -9.70 -0.25 -1.96
N LEU A 37 -10.32 -1.41 -1.68
CA LEU A 37 -9.73 -2.70 -2.01
C LEU A 37 -10.00 -2.98 -3.48
N ILE A 38 -8.96 -2.93 -4.30
CA ILE A 38 -9.03 -3.24 -5.72
C ILE A 38 -8.53 -4.66 -5.90
N TYR A 39 -9.45 -5.57 -6.18
CA TYR A 39 -9.17 -6.94 -6.57
C TYR A 39 -8.81 -6.97 -8.04
N PHE A 40 -7.81 -7.75 -8.40
CA PHE A 40 -7.46 -8.01 -9.78
C PHE A 40 -7.12 -9.48 -10.01
N ASN A 41 -7.36 -9.95 -11.22
CA ASN A 41 -7.06 -11.30 -11.67
C ASN A 41 -6.57 -11.26 -13.12
N GLN A 42 -5.46 -11.93 -13.41
CA GLN A 42 -4.95 -12.10 -14.76
C GLN A 42 -5.93 -12.98 -15.54
N ILE A 43 -6.27 -12.56 -16.76
CA ILE A 43 -7.12 -13.33 -17.66
C ILE A 43 -6.39 -13.76 -18.93
N ARG A 44 -5.30 -13.07 -19.30
CA ARG A 44 -4.49 -13.39 -20.46
C ARG A 44 -3.07 -12.93 -20.23
N ASP A 45 -2.10 -13.76 -20.63
CA ASP A 45 -0.67 -13.45 -20.54
C ASP A 45 0.01 -13.80 -21.87
N ASP A 46 0.05 -12.84 -22.79
CA ASP A 46 0.68 -12.98 -24.09
C ASP A 46 2.13 -12.43 -24.04
N PRO A 47 3.00 -12.76 -25.01
CA PRO A 47 4.39 -12.27 -25.01
C PRO A 47 4.50 -10.73 -25.02
N THR A 48 3.55 -10.03 -25.63
CA THR A 48 3.56 -8.57 -25.80
C THR A 48 2.60 -7.85 -24.86
N GLU A 49 1.55 -8.50 -24.39
CA GLU A 49 0.52 -7.88 -23.56
C GLU A 49 0.04 -8.80 -22.46
N VAL A 50 -0.39 -8.23 -21.35
CA VAL A 50 -1.05 -8.97 -20.27
C VAL A 50 -2.36 -8.28 -19.95
N GLU A 51 -3.41 -9.07 -19.78
CA GLU A 51 -4.75 -8.57 -19.52
C GLU A 51 -5.21 -9.02 -18.14
N TYR A 52 -5.77 -8.07 -17.40
CA TYR A 52 -6.29 -8.21 -16.06
C TYR A 52 -7.76 -7.84 -16.03
N ARG A 53 -8.52 -8.56 -15.21
CA ARG A 53 -9.81 -8.09 -14.74
C ARG A 53 -9.72 -7.54 -13.33
N PHE A 54 -10.29 -6.38 -13.06
CA PHE A 54 -10.22 -5.74 -11.75
C PHE A 54 -11.56 -5.12 -11.31
N ARG A 55 -11.78 -4.99 -10.01
CA ARG A 55 -12.87 -4.20 -9.40
C ARG A 55 -12.66 -4.03 -7.90
N GLU A 56 -13.48 -3.18 -7.30
CA GLU A 56 -13.59 -2.96 -5.85
C GLU A 56 -14.13 -4.17 -5.09
N THR A 57 -14.81 -5.10 -5.77
CA THR A 57 -15.37 -6.32 -5.19
C THR A 57 -14.79 -7.56 -5.87
N ARG A 58 -14.51 -8.59 -5.06
CA ARG A 58 -13.93 -9.85 -5.55
C ARG A 58 -14.87 -10.62 -6.50
N ASP A 59 -16.18 -10.47 -6.29
CA ASP A 59 -17.20 -11.26 -6.98
C ASP A 59 -17.59 -10.70 -8.36
N ASN A 60 -17.14 -9.49 -8.69
CA ASN A 60 -17.51 -8.83 -9.95
C ASN A 60 -16.30 -8.18 -10.63
N LEU A 61 -15.34 -8.98 -11.07
CA LEU A 61 -14.21 -8.50 -11.87
C LEU A 61 -14.66 -8.30 -13.32
N ASP A 62 -15.34 -7.19 -13.61
CA ASP A 62 -15.86 -6.85 -14.93
C ASP A 62 -15.08 -5.75 -15.64
N ARG A 63 -14.02 -5.20 -15.01
CA ARG A 63 -13.16 -4.19 -15.64
C ARG A 63 -11.90 -4.75 -16.23
N SER A 64 -11.57 -4.41 -17.47
CA SER A 64 -10.37 -4.87 -18.17
C SER A 64 -9.24 -3.84 -18.08
N LEU A 65 -8.05 -4.29 -17.71
CA LEU A 65 -6.80 -3.55 -17.78
C LEU A 65 -5.84 -4.35 -18.67
N ILE A 66 -5.44 -3.77 -19.79
CA ILE A 66 -4.43 -4.34 -20.69
C ILE A 66 -3.13 -3.57 -20.45
N ILE A 67 -2.05 -4.30 -20.20
CA ILE A 67 -0.71 -3.73 -20.05
C ILE A 67 0.13 -4.21 -21.24
N ASP A 68 0.63 -3.26 -22.01
CA ASP A 68 1.62 -3.50 -23.05
C ASP A 68 2.99 -3.71 -22.37
N LYS A 69 3.57 -4.89 -22.54
CA LYS A 69 4.86 -5.26 -21.93
C LYS A 69 6.05 -4.62 -22.63
N THR A 70 5.89 -4.21 -23.88
CA THR A 70 6.92 -3.56 -24.69
C THR A 70 7.07 -2.10 -24.27
N ASP A 71 5.96 -1.38 -24.20
CA ASP A 71 5.96 0.05 -23.89
C ASP A 71 5.72 0.37 -22.41
N ASN A 72 5.34 -0.64 -21.59
CA ASN A 72 4.82 -0.45 -20.23
C ASN A 72 3.64 0.53 -20.17
N THR A 73 2.84 0.55 -21.23
CA THR A 73 1.63 1.38 -21.31
C THR A 73 0.43 0.58 -20.84
N VAL A 74 -0.55 1.28 -20.27
CA VAL A 74 -1.79 0.67 -19.81
C VAL A 74 -2.96 1.18 -20.62
N ARG A 75 -3.88 0.28 -20.96
CA ARG A 75 -5.08 0.56 -21.76
C ARG A 75 -6.28 -0.07 -21.08
N THR A 76 -7.43 0.57 -21.23
CA THR A 76 -8.71 0.03 -20.77
C THR A 76 -9.82 0.50 -21.71
N ALA A 77 -10.87 -0.30 -21.84
CA ALA A 77 -12.10 0.11 -22.53
C ALA A 77 -13.02 0.94 -21.62
N GLN A 78 -12.68 1.09 -20.34
CA GLN A 78 -13.51 1.72 -19.30
C GLN A 78 -12.89 3.05 -18.83
N PRO A 79 -13.60 3.85 -18.01
CA PRO A 79 -13.06 5.11 -17.52
C PRO A 79 -11.73 4.92 -16.79
N GLU A 80 -10.74 5.74 -17.14
CA GLU A 80 -9.44 5.81 -16.46
C GLU A 80 -9.55 6.56 -15.11
N ASP A 81 -10.33 6.00 -14.19
CA ASP A 81 -10.52 6.55 -12.85
C ASP A 81 -9.34 6.25 -11.91
N GLY A 82 -9.45 6.73 -10.67
CA GLY A 82 -8.43 6.49 -9.64
C GLY A 82 -8.20 4.99 -9.38
N ILE A 83 -9.23 4.17 -9.52
CA ILE A 83 -9.17 2.71 -9.34
C ILE A 83 -8.31 2.09 -10.42
N PHE A 84 -8.57 2.44 -11.69
CA PHE A 84 -7.77 2.00 -12.82
C PHE A 84 -6.28 2.38 -12.64
N ARG A 85 -6.00 3.64 -12.28
CA ARG A 85 -4.62 4.13 -12.11
C ARG A 85 -3.92 3.42 -10.95
N SER A 86 -4.61 3.21 -9.83
CA SER A 86 -4.09 2.46 -8.68
C SER A 86 -3.83 0.99 -9.04
N ALA A 87 -4.75 0.34 -9.76
CA ALA A 87 -4.60 -1.04 -10.25
C ALA A 87 -3.38 -1.18 -11.16
N ALA A 88 -3.35 -0.38 -12.23
CA ALA A 88 -2.27 -0.34 -13.22
C ALA A 88 -0.91 -0.09 -12.57
N GLY A 89 -0.80 0.96 -11.77
CA GLY A 89 0.46 1.35 -11.13
C GLY A 89 1.00 0.26 -10.21
N GLN A 90 0.15 -0.33 -9.37
CA GLN A 90 0.59 -1.38 -8.44
C GLN A 90 0.95 -2.68 -9.15
N ILE A 91 0.21 -3.07 -10.20
CA ILE A 91 0.55 -4.25 -11.00
C ILE A 91 1.90 -4.05 -11.70
N LEU A 92 2.14 -2.88 -12.30
CA LEU A 92 3.43 -2.54 -12.92
C LEU A 92 4.59 -2.56 -11.91
N ILE A 93 4.39 -1.99 -10.71
CA ILE A 93 5.39 -1.99 -9.64
C ILE A 93 5.71 -3.42 -9.20
N ARG A 94 4.69 -4.25 -8.96
CA ARG A 94 4.87 -5.66 -8.58
C ARG A 94 5.58 -6.44 -9.69
N ALA A 95 5.14 -6.30 -10.93
CA ALA A 95 5.75 -6.97 -12.07
C ALA A 95 7.23 -6.60 -12.25
N LYS A 96 7.57 -5.31 -12.10
CA LYS A 96 8.95 -4.84 -12.15
C LYS A 96 9.81 -5.40 -11.00
N ARG A 97 9.25 -5.51 -9.79
CA ARG A 97 9.92 -6.00 -8.59
C ARG A 97 10.13 -7.52 -8.61
N GLU A 98 9.10 -8.27 -8.97
CA GLU A 98 9.07 -9.73 -8.91
C GLU A 98 9.56 -10.37 -10.22
N LYS A 99 9.76 -9.57 -11.28
CA LYS A 99 10.13 -10.02 -12.64
C LYS A 99 9.14 -11.01 -13.25
N THR A 100 7.93 -11.06 -12.70
CA THR A 100 6.82 -11.89 -13.16
C THR A 100 5.52 -11.11 -13.01
N TRP A 101 4.56 -11.39 -13.88
CA TRP A 101 3.24 -10.77 -13.84
C TRP A 101 2.39 -11.41 -12.76
N PRO A 102 1.84 -10.65 -11.79
CA PRO A 102 1.13 -11.23 -10.66
C PRO A 102 -0.17 -11.89 -11.14
N PRO A 103 -0.43 -13.19 -10.88
CA PRO A 103 -1.61 -13.87 -11.41
C PRO A 103 -2.92 -13.29 -10.85
N ASN A 104 -2.91 -12.82 -9.61
CA ASN A 104 -4.04 -12.16 -8.96
C ASN A 104 -3.55 -11.37 -7.74
N GLY A 105 -4.43 -10.54 -7.19
CA GLY A 105 -4.12 -9.86 -5.94
C GLY A 105 -5.19 -8.88 -5.48
N VAL A 106 -4.87 -8.25 -4.35
CA VAL A 106 -5.62 -7.12 -3.81
C VAL A 106 -4.66 -5.94 -3.63
N ILE A 107 -5.16 -4.76 -3.95
CA ILE A 107 -4.48 -3.47 -3.80
C ILE A 107 -5.32 -2.65 -2.83
N ALA A 108 -4.70 -2.14 -1.77
CA ALA A 108 -5.31 -1.11 -0.95
C ALA A 108 -4.93 0.26 -1.55
N SER A 109 -5.93 1.02 -2.00
CA SER A 109 -5.76 2.39 -2.51
C SER A 109 -6.14 3.45 -1.49
#